data_AF-A0A9P7S650-F1
#
_entry.id   AF-A0A9P7S650-F1
#
_cell.length_a   1.000
_cell.length_b   1.000
_cell.length_c   1.000
_cell.angle_alpha   90.00
_cell.angle_beta   90.00
_cell.angle_gamma   90.00
#
_symmetry.space_group_name_H-M   'P 1'
#
loop_
_entity.id
_entity.type
_entity.pdbx_description
1 polymer ?
#
loop_
_entity_poly.entity_id
_entity_poly.type
_entity_poly.pdbx_seq_one_letter_code
_entity_poly.pdbx_strand_id
1 'polypeptide(L)'
;MPYRFAGTIALINSWANVFLYSMEVALSAYFFQCHKTNRYQKFSLGGTLFLDTVCSAVVCYYTWLRIDNATTDNWSPGVITILTYFVSVCEQLYLVHRYWIIARNRVVVFLVLLGAIVHLVSGFISGLLSLVVPGTIHRYGILSLTIAAVTCAATDLLIAINIFYATRNIDTINPSTQSLLFRLSIIGISSGIVTATATTLKIILLFTSLRGFAFLFNLVGRIYTLTIVVNCIALERQKNARARSIATENSETQTSNNSRSLGSVVLTTLDSTHLRFPRTTETDTEVQNSIGMR
;
A
#
# COMPACT_ATOMS: atom_id res chain seq x y z
N MET A 1 -27.77 -28.81 21.02
CA MET A 1 -26.62 -27.91 21.36
C MET A 1 -25.83 -27.29 20.19
N PRO A 2 -26.01 -27.60 18.89
CA PRO A 2 -25.17 -27.01 17.83
C PRO A 2 -25.42 -25.51 17.55
N TYR A 3 -26.63 -25.01 17.84
CA TYR A 3 -27.00 -23.60 17.58
C TYR A 3 -26.21 -22.59 18.43
N ARG A 4 -25.95 -22.88 19.71
CA ARG A 4 -25.20 -21.98 20.60
C ARG A 4 -23.77 -21.76 20.11
N PHE A 5 -23.13 -22.80 19.59
CA PHE A 5 -21.73 -22.71 19.12
C PHE A 5 -21.60 -21.91 17.82
N ALA A 6 -22.57 -22.03 16.89
CA ALA A 6 -22.58 -21.25 15.66
C ALA A 6 -22.73 -19.74 15.93
N GLY A 7 -23.58 -19.36 16.89
CA GLY A 7 -23.73 -17.97 17.33
C GLY A 7 -22.44 -17.39 17.91
N THR A 8 -21.71 -18.13 18.74
CA THR A 8 -20.43 -17.67 19.31
C THR A 8 -19.38 -17.36 18.24
N ILE A 9 -19.26 -18.21 17.21
CA ILE A 9 -18.29 -17.97 16.12
C ILE A 9 -18.69 -16.73 15.30
N ALA A 10 -19.97 -16.58 14.98
CA ALA A 10 -20.47 -15.41 14.26
C ALA A 10 -20.22 -14.12 15.05
N LEU A 11 -20.36 -14.17 16.38
CA LEU A 11 -20.07 -13.06 17.28
C LEU A 11 -18.58 -12.71 17.28
N ILE A 12 -17.68 -13.69 17.47
CA ILE A 12 -16.22 -13.45 17.42
C ILE A 12 -15.84 -12.81 16.08
N ASN A 13 -16.40 -13.32 14.98
CA ASN A 13 -16.16 -12.81 13.65
C ASN A 13 -16.65 -11.37 13.46
N SER A 14 -17.85 -11.02 13.94
CA SER A 14 -18.34 -9.63 13.87
C SER A 14 -17.50 -8.68 14.72
N TRP A 15 -17.08 -9.09 15.91
CA TRP A 15 -16.21 -8.26 16.76
C TRP A 15 -14.85 -8.00 16.10
N ALA A 16 -14.22 -9.03 15.55
CA ALA A 16 -12.98 -8.88 14.80
C ALA A 16 -13.15 -7.96 13.58
N ASN A 17 -14.25 -8.11 12.83
CA ASN A 17 -14.56 -7.23 11.70
C ASN A 17 -14.76 -5.78 12.14
N VAL A 18 -15.58 -5.53 13.16
CA VAL A 18 -15.84 -4.18 13.71
C VAL A 18 -14.55 -3.55 14.24
N PHE A 19 -13.68 -4.32 14.89
CA PHE A 19 -12.39 -3.85 15.36
C PHE A 19 -11.50 -3.39 14.20
N LEU A 20 -11.32 -4.23 13.18
CA LEU A 20 -10.53 -3.88 11.99
C LEU A 20 -11.12 -2.68 11.24
N TYR A 21 -12.45 -2.66 11.08
CA TYR A 21 -13.16 -1.54 10.47
C TYR A 21 -12.98 -0.24 11.27
N SER A 22 -12.98 -0.30 12.60
CA SER A 22 -12.73 0.87 13.44
C SER A 22 -11.31 1.41 13.25
N MET A 23 -10.32 0.52 13.14
CA MET A 23 -8.94 0.91 12.80
C MET A 23 -8.86 1.55 11.41
N GLU A 24 -9.55 0.98 10.43
CA GLU A 24 -9.62 1.48 9.05
C GLU A 24 -10.21 2.89 8.98
N VAL A 25 -11.34 3.12 9.67
CA VAL A 25 -11.99 4.43 9.76
C VAL A 25 -11.07 5.44 10.46
N ALA A 26 -10.44 5.06 11.58
CA ALA A 26 -9.54 5.95 12.31
C ALA A 26 -8.32 6.37 11.46
N LEU A 27 -7.69 5.41 10.77
CA LEU A 27 -6.56 5.69 9.89
C LEU A 27 -6.97 6.51 8.66
N SER A 28 -8.16 6.24 8.10
CA SER A 28 -8.71 7.00 6.98
C SER A 28 -9.03 8.44 7.40
N ALA A 29 -9.65 8.64 8.55
CA ALA A 29 -9.93 9.97 9.12
C ALA A 29 -8.63 10.75 9.35
N TYR A 30 -7.63 10.12 9.95
CA TYR A 30 -6.29 10.70 10.10
C TYR A 30 -5.69 11.10 8.74
N PHE A 31 -5.81 10.24 7.73
CA PHE A 31 -5.34 10.54 6.38
C PHE A 31 -6.03 11.78 5.79
N PHE A 32 -7.35 11.87 5.87
CA PHE A 32 -8.13 12.98 5.32
C PHE A 32 -7.88 14.31 6.05
N GLN A 33 -7.63 14.28 7.37
CA GLN A 33 -7.36 15.48 8.17
C GLN A 33 -5.94 16.00 7.98
N CYS A 34 -4.94 15.12 7.98
CA CYS A 34 -3.54 15.54 8.02
C CYS A 34 -2.91 15.79 6.65
N HIS A 35 -3.47 15.25 5.57
CA HIS A 35 -2.80 15.26 4.27
C HIS A 35 -3.61 15.97 3.18
N LYS A 36 -2.97 16.96 2.54
CA LYS A 36 -3.48 17.62 1.33
C LYS A 36 -3.17 16.76 0.10
N THR A 37 -3.91 15.66 -0.05
CA THR A 37 -3.68 14.67 -1.11
C THR A 37 -4.42 14.97 -2.41
N ASN A 38 -4.01 14.28 -3.48
CA ASN A 38 -4.65 14.35 -4.79
C ASN A 38 -6.10 13.85 -4.71
N ARG A 39 -7.02 14.49 -5.47
CA ARG A 39 -8.44 14.12 -5.54
C ARG A 39 -8.64 12.64 -5.85
N TYR A 40 -7.82 12.07 -6.73
CA TYR A 40 -7.89 10.65 -7.08
C TYR A 40 -7.65 9.71 -5.89
N GLN A 41 -6.66 10.01 -5.03
CA GLN A 41 -6.39 9.18 -3.84
C GLN A 41 -7.52 9.30 -2.82
N LYS A 42 -8.09 10.51 -2.65
CA LYS A 42 -9.24 10.73 -1.78
C LYS A 42 -10.47 9.97 -2.26
N PHE A 43 -10.74 10.01 -3.57
CA PHE A 43 -11.87 9.31 -4.16
C PHE A 43 -11.69 7.79 -4.08
N SER A 44 -10.50 7.28 -4.42
CA SER A 44 -10.18 5.85 -4.31
C SER A 44 -10.36 5.36 -2.87
N LEU A 45 -9.80 6.08 -1.90
CA LEU A 45 -9.91 5.70 -0.49
C LEU A 45 -11.34 5.82 0.05
N GLY A 46 -12.04 6.90 -0.31
CA GLY A 46 -13.44 7.08 0.07
C GLY A 46 -14.34 6.00 -0.53
N GLY A 47 -14.08 5.58 -1.77
CA GLY A 47 -14.80 4.49 -2.43
C GLY A 47 -14.58 3.14 -1.76
N THR A 48 -13.33 2.79 -1.42
CA THR A 48 -13.04 1.54 -0.69
C THR A 48 -13.64 1.55 0.70
N LEU A 49 -13.54 2.67 1.43
CA LEU A 49 -14.13 2.83 2.76
C LEU A 49 -15.67 2.72 2.73
N PHE A 50 -16.32 3.25 1.68
CA PHE A 50 -17.76 3.11 1.49
C PHE A 50 -18.17 1.64 1.28
N LEU A 51 -17.47 0.93 0.40
CA LEU A 51 -17.72 -0.51 0.17
C LEU A 51 -17.52 -1.31 1.46
N ASP A 52 -16.49 -0.96 2.22
CA ASP A 52 -16.20 -1.59 3.50
C ASP A 52 -17.24 -1.27 4.56
N THR A 53 -17.78 -0.06 4.58
CA THR A 53 -18.92 0.31 5.44
C THR A 53 -20.13 -0.56 5.14
N VAL A 54 -20.49 -0.72 3.86
CA VAL A 54 -21.62 -1.56 3.44
C VAL A 54 -21.37 -3.02 3.82
N CYS A 55 -20.18 -3.55 3.55
CA CYS A 55 -19.82 -4.92 3.91
C CYS A 55 -19.86 -5.16 5.43
N SER A 56 -19.38 -4.20 6.24
CA SER A 56 -19.43 -4.27 7.71
C SER A 56 -20.86 -4.30 8.21
N ALA A 57 -21.73 -3.47 7.65
CA ALA A 57 -23.14 -3.44 8.01
C ALA A 57 -23.83 -4.79 7.73
N VAL A 58 -23.57 -5.39 6.56
CA VAL A 58 -24.11 -6.70 6.18
C VAL A 58 -23.57 -7.81 7.11
N VAL A 59 -22.29 -7.79 7.48
CA VAL A 59 -21.73 -8.75 8.45
C VAL A 59 -22.40 -8.62 9.83
N CYS A 60 -22.59 -7.39 10.32
CA CYS A 60 -23.28 -7.16 11.59
C CYS A 60 -24.73 -7.64 11.55
N TYR A 61 -25.45 -7.36 10.46
CA TYR A 61 -26.81 -7.85 10.23
C TYR A 61 -26.88 -9.38 10.21
N TYR A 62 -25.97 -10.03 9.45
CA TYR A 62 -25.86 -11.48 9.39
C TYR A 62 -25.61 -12.11 10.76
N THR A 63 -24.72 -11.52 11.56
CA THR A 63 -24.44 -11.99 12.92
C THR A 63 -25.66 -11.81 13.83
N TRP A 64 -26.37 -10.68 13.74
CA TRP A 64 -27.58 -10.45 14.52
C TRP A 64 -28.65 -11.52 14.26
N LEU A 65 -28.94 -11.82 13.00
CA LEU A 65 -29.89 -12.88 12.62
C LEU A 65 -29.46 -14.25 13.16
N ARG A 66 -28.15 -14.56 13.14
CA ARG A 66 -27.61 -15.81 13.65
C ARG A 66 -27.73 -15.96 15.16
N ILE A 67 -27.69 -14.86 15.92
CA ILE A 67 -27.83 -14.87 17.37
C ILE A 67 -29.30 -15.02 17.78
N ASP A 68 -30.20 -14.30 17.09
CA ASP A 68 -31.63 -14.31 17.38
C ASP A 68 -32.32 -15.64 17.00
N ASN A 69 -31.61 -16.53 16.29
CA ASN A 69 -32.18 -17.70 15.62
C ASN A 69 -33.34 -17.33 14.69
N ALA A 70 -33.39 -16.07 14.25
CA ALA A 70 -34.30 -15.62 13.23
C ALA A 70 -34.00 -16.37 11.92
N THR A 71 -35.00 -16.40 11.03
CA THR A 71 -35.05 -17.04 9.72
C THR A 71 -33.70 -17.25 9.02
N THR A 72 -33.58 -18.33 8.25
CA THR A 72 -32.41 -18.63 7.41
C THR A 72 -32.08 -17.45 6.50
N ASP A 73 -31.02 -16.71 6.84
CA ASP A 73 -30.47 -15.68 5.98
C ASP A 73 -29.64 -16.32 4.87
N ASN A 74 -30.08 -16.06 3.65
CA ASN A 74 -29.59 -16.69 2.44
C ASN A 74 -28.82 -15.69 1.54
N TRP A 75 -29.03 -14.39 1.72
CA TRP A 75 -28.49 -13.38 0.81
C TRP A 75 -27.20 -12.73 1.33
N SER A 76 -27.04 -12.58 2.64
CA SER A 76 -25.86 -11.89 3.21
C SER A 76 -24.52 -12.50 2.79
N PRO A 77 -24.31 -13.84 2.81
CA PRO A 77 -23.03 -14.43 2.41
C PRO A 77 -22.63 -14.06 0.98
N GLY A 78 -23.57 -14.10 0.04
CA GLY A 78 -23.31 -13.74 -1.35
C GLY A 78 -22.95 -12.27 -1.53
N VAL A 79 -23.65 -11.36 -0.84
CA VAL A 79 -23.35 -9.92 -0.87
C VAL A 79 -21.98 -9.63 -0.24
N ILE A 80 -21.67 -10.22 0.92
CA ILE A 80 -20.36 -10.11 1.56
C ILE A 80 -19.26 -10.59 0.61
N THR A 81 -19.48 -11.72 -0.06
CA THR A 81 -18.56 -12.26 -1.06
C THR A 81 -18.30 -11.26 -2.18
N ILE A 82 -19.36 -10.76 -2.83
CA ILE A 82 -19.24 -9.81 -3.94
C ILE A 82 -18.48 -8.54 -3.52
N LEU A 83 -18.85 -7.94 -2.38
CA LEU A 83 -18.20 -6.73 -1.86
C LEU A 83 -16.71 -6.97 -1.54
N THR A 84 -16.39 -8.10 -0.91
CA THR A 84 -15.00 -8.46 -0.57
C THR A 84 -14.14 -8.59 -1.83
N TYR A 85 -14.66 -9.21 -2.89
CA TYR A 85 -13.93 -9.32 -4.16
C TYR A 85 -13.77 -7.97 -4.86
N PHE A 86 -14.77 -7.09 -4.77
CA PHE A 86 -14.65 -5.74 -5.32
C PHE A 86 -13.54 -4.95 -4.62
N VAL A 87 -13.49 -5.01 -3.29
CA VAL A 87 -12.45 -4.36 -2.47
C VAL A 87 -11.06 -4.94 -2.77
N SER A 88 -10.96 -6.27 -2.93
CA SER A 88 -9.71 -6.95 -3.33
C SER A 88 -9.19 -6.45 -4.68
N VAL A 89 -10.07 -6.24 -5.67
CA VAL A 89 -9.65 -5.70 -6.97
C VAL A 89 -9.24 -4.23 -6.87
N CYS A 90 -9.92 -3.42 -6.06
CA CYS A 90 -9.48 -2.05 -5.81
C CYS A 90 -8.04 -2.01 -5.24
N GLU A 91 -7.70 -2.94 -4.36
CA GLU A 91 -6.35 -3.09 -3.81
C GLU A 91 -5.34 -3.52 -4.88
N GLN A 92 -5.66 -4.52 -5.70
CA GLN A 92 -4.80 -4.94 -6.80
C GLN A 92 -4.56 -3.81 -7.81
N LEU A 93 -5.60 -3.07 -8.18
CA LEU A 93 -5.48 -1.91 -9.08
C LEU A 93 -4.60 -0.82 -8.47
N TYR A 94 -4.69 -0.58 -7.17
CA TYR A 94 -3.82 0.35 -6.45
C TYR A 94 -2.35 -0.10 -6.50
N LEU A 95 -2.08 -1.38 -6.22
CA LEU A 95 -0.73 -1.95 -6.27
C LEU A 95 -0.15 -1.95 -7.70
N VAL A 96 -0.97 -2.27 -8.71
CA VAL A 96 -0.57 -2.22 -10.13
C VAL A 96 -0.23 -0.80 -10.56
N HIS A 97 -1.06 0.18 -10.20
CA HIS A 97 -0.80 1.58 -10.50
C HIS A 97 0.54 2.03 -9.89
N ARG A 98 0.82 1.61 -8.66
CA ARG A 98 2.10 1.88 -8.01
C ARG A 98 3.27 1.22 -8.75
N TYR A 99 3.14 -0.06 -9.09
CA TYR A 99 4.16 -0.77 -9.85
C TYR A 99 4.45 -0.09 -11.19
N TRP A 100 3.40 0.34 -11.89
CA TRP A 100 3.51 1.06 -13.16
C TRP A 100 4.33 2.35 -13.04
N ILE A 101 4.14 3.11 -11.96
CA ILE A 101 4.91 4.33 -11.69
C ILE A 101 6.41 4.02 -11.53
N ILE A 102 6.76 2.90 -10.88
CA ILE A 102 8.14 2.54 -10.56
C ILE A 102 8.86 1.89 -11.76
N ALA A 103 8.27 0.85 -12.35
CA ALA A 103 8.95 -0.02 -13.31
C ALA A 103 8.61 0.28 -14.78
N ARG A 104 7.45 0.90 -15.05
CA ARG A 104 6.92 1.16 -16.42
C ARG A 104 6.86 -0.06 -17.36
N ASN A 105 6.90 -1.28 -16.81
CA ASN A 105 6.84 -2.51 -17.60
C ASN A 105 5.37 -2.87 -17.94
N ARG A 106 5.02 -2.74 -19.22
CA ARG A 106 3.66 -2.99 -19.72
C ARG A 106 3.23 -4.45 -19.63
N VAL A 107 4.17 -5.39 -19.78
CA VAL A 107 3.87 -6.83 -19.79
C VAL A 107 3.39 -7.27 -18.42
N VAL A 108 4.12 -6.90 -17.36
CA VAL A 108 3.75 -7.26 -15.98
C VAL A 108 2.42 -6.61 -15.60
N VAL A 109 2.21 -5.33 -15.94
CA VAL A 109 0.92 -4.66 -15.72
C VAL A 109 -0.22 -5.39 -16.41
N PHE A 110 -0.05 -5.79 -17.67
CA PHE A 110 -1.06 -6.53 -18.41
C PHE A 110 -1.37 -7.88 -17.76
N LEU A 111 -0.36 -8.65 -17.37
CA LEU A 111 -0.54 -9.94 -16.69
C LEU A 111 -1.29 -9.80 -15.35
N VAL A 112 -0.95 -8.79 -14.56
CA VAL A 112 -1.63 -8.56 -13.28
C VAL A 112 -3.07 -8.10 -13.50
N LEU A 113 -3.33 -7.22 -14.47
CA LEU A 113 -4.70 -6.80 -14.80
C LEU A 113 -5.56 -7.97 -15.30
N LEU A 114 -4.99 -8.86 -16.12
CA LEU A 114 -5.67 -10.09 -16.55
C LEU A 114 -6.00 -10.97 -15.34
N GLY A 115 -5.05 -11.15 -14.43
CA GLY A 115 -5.26 -11.87 -13.17
C GLY A 115 -6.37 -11.25 -12.31
N ALA A 116 -6.38 -9.92 -12.16
CA ALA A 116 -7.40 -9.20 -11.41
C ALA A 116 -8.81 -9.38 -12.02
N ILE A 117 -8.94 -9.41 -13.35
CA ILE A 117 -10.21 -9.69 -14.04
C ILE A 117 -10.67 -11.12 -13.77
N VAL A 118 -9.78 -12.11 -13.93
CA VAL A 118 -10.10 -13.53 -13.66
C VAL A 118 -10.51 -13.72 -12.20
N HIS A 119 -9.81 -13.07 -11.28
CA HIS A 119 -10.12 -13.04 -9.85
C HIS A 119 -11.51 -12.45 -9.58
N LEU A 120 -11.83 -11.28 -10.16
CA LEU A 120 -13.12 -10.62 -10.01
C LEU A 120 -14.28 -11.49 -10.52
N VAL A 121 -14.17 -11.98 -11.76
CA VAL A 121 -15.21 -12.76 -12.43
C VAL A 121 -15.47 -14.04 -11.64
N SER A 122 -14.41 -14.75 -11.23
CA SER A 122 -14.54 -15.99 -10.47
C SER A 122 -15.13 -15.73 -9.06
N GLY A 123 -14.76 -14.62 -8.42
CA GLY A 123 -15.36 -14.20 -7.15
C GLY A 123 -16.85 -13.86 -7.28
N PHE A 124 -17.23 -13.15 -8.34
CA PHE A 124 -18.62 -12.79 -8.64
C PHE A 124 -19.47 -14.02 -8.93
N ILE A 125 -19.00 -14.96 -9.74
CA ILE A 125 -19.69 -16.23 -10.00
C ILE A 125 -19.94 -16.98 -8.69
N SER A 126 -18.94 -17.04 -7.81
CA SER A 126 -19.09 -17.70 -6.49
C SER A 126 -20.11 -16.99 -5.59
N GLY A 127 -20.07 -15.66 -5.53
CA GLY A 127 -21.04 -14.85 -4.79
C GLY A 127 -22.47 -14.98 -5.31
N LEU A 128 -22.66 -14.91 -6.64
CA LEU A 128 -23.95 -15.07 -7.30
C LEU A 128 -24.53 -16.48 -7.10
N LEU A 129 -23.71 -17.53 -7.23
CA LEU A 129 -24.16 -18.90 -6.95
C LEU A 129 -24.62 -19.05 -5.49
N SER A 130 -23.95 -18.38 -4.55
CA SER A 130 -24.33 -18.37 -3.14
C SER A 130 -25.67 -17.65 -2.90
N LEU A 131 -26.02 -16.65 -3.73
CA LEU A 131 -27.32 -15.97 -3.67
C LEU A 131 -28.46 -16.81 -4.27
N VAL A 132 -28.20 -17.45 -5.41
CA VAL A 132 -29.24 -18.16 -6.18
C VAL A 132 -29.57 -19.53 -5.57
N VAL A 133 -28.58 -20.23 -5.04
CA VAL A 133 -28.76 -21.59 -4.47
C VAL A 133 -28.34 -21.60 -3.01
N PRO A 134 -29.13 -20.97 -2.12
CA PRO A 134 -28.75 -20.86 -0.73
C PRO A 134 -28.78 -22.22 -0.01
N GLY A 135 -27.92 -22.37 0.99
CA GLY A 135 -27.87 -23.55 1.86
C GLY A 135 -27.19 -24.78 1.26
N THR A 136 -26.82 -24.77 -0.03
CA THR A 136 -26.12 -25.89 -0.66
C THR A 136 -24.70 -25.48 -1.05
N ILE A 137 -23.71 -26.23 -0.56
CA ILE A 137 -22.33 -26.07 -1.00
C ILE A 137 -22.23 -26.58 -2.44
N HIS A 138 -22.24 -25.66 -3.41
CA HIS A 138 -22.13 -26.02 -4.81
C HIS A 138 -20.66 -26.23 -5.21
N ARG A 139 -20.35 -27.40 -5.79
CA ARG A 139 -19.00 -27.72 -6.32
C ARG A 139 -18.43 -26.61 -7.21
N TYR A 140 -19.25 -26.02 -8.09
CA TYR A 140 -18.82 -24.92 -8.96
C TYR A 140 -18.53 -23.63 -8.18
N GLY A 141 -19.26 -23.36 -7.09
CA GLY A 141 -18.99 -22.21 -6.21
C GLY A 141 -17.64 -22.34 -5.50
N ILE A 142 -17.32 -23.53 -4.95
CA ILE A 142 -16.01 -23.81 -4.36
C ILE A 142 -14.90 -23.72 -5.41
N LEU A 143 -15.10 -24.30 -6.59
CA LEU A 143 -14.10 -24.23 -7.66
C LEU A 143 -13.83 -22.78 -8.07
N SER A 144 -14.88 -21.99 -8.29
CA SER A 144 -14.77 -20.58 -8.66
C SER A 144 -14.09 -19.75 -7.56
N LEU A 145 -14.44 -19.99 -6.30
CA LEU A 145 -13.78 -19.40 -5.13
C LEU A 145 -12.29 -19.75 -5.06
N THR A 146 -11.94 -21.00 -5.35
CA THR A 146 -10.56 -21.50 -5.35
C THR A 146 -9.75 -20.84 -6.46
N ILE A 147 -10.28 -20.79 -7.70
CA ILE A 147 -9.66 -20.08 -8.82
C ILE A 147 -9.43 -18.61 -8.43
N ALA A 148 -10.46 -17.94 -7.91
CA ALA A 148 -10.35 -16.56 -7.49
C ALA A 148 -9.27 -16.36 -6.43
N ALA A 149 -9.19 -17.23 -5.42
CA ALA A 149 -8.20 -17.14 -4.36
C ALA A 149 -6.76 -17.40 -4.86
N VAL A 150 -6.56 -18.42 -5.69
CA VAL A 150 -5.24 -18.76 -6.28
C VAL A 150 -4.76 -17.63 -7.19
N THR A 151 -5.63 -17.12 -8.07
CA THR A 151 -5.28 -16.01 -8.95
C THR A 151 -4.92 -14.76 -8.14
N CYS A 152 -5.65 -14.45 -7.05
CA CYS A 152 -5.32 -13.35 -6.16
C CYS A 152 -3.93 -13.50 -5.53
N ALA A 153 -3.65 -14.66 -4.92
CA ALA A 153 -2.36 -14.92 -4.31
C ALA A 153 -1.21 -14.81 -5.34
N ALA A 154 -1.44 -15.34 -6.54
CA ALA A 154 -0.48 -15.26 -7.64
C ALA A 154 -0.25 -13.82 -8.11
N THR A 155 -1.30 -12.99 -8.25
CA THR A 155 -1.15 -11.58 -8.61
C THR A 155 -0.41 -10.79 -7.54
N ASP A 156 -0.73 -11.01 -6.26
CA ASP A 156 -0.12 -10.29 -5.14
C ASP A 156 1.38 -10.62 -5.05
N LEU A 157 1.75 -11.90 -5.17
CA LEU A 157 3.13 -12.35 -5.24
C LEU A 157 3.85 -11.80 -6.47
N LEU A 158 3.22 -11.84 -7.64
CA LEU A 158 3.80 -11.31 -8.87
C LEU A 158 4.12 -9.82 -8.71
N ILE A 159 3.21 -9.01 -8.16
CA ILE A 159 3.46 -7.59 -7.91
C ILE A 159 4.60 -7.42 -6.89
N ALA A 160 4.57 -8.13 -5.76
CA ALA A 160 5.58 -8.01 -4.71
C ALA A 160 6.99 -8.32 -5.22
N ILE A 161 7.14 -9.44 -5.95
CA ILE A 161 8.38 -9.87 -6.56
C ILE A 161 8.86 -8.84 -7.60
N ASN A 162 7.96 -8.34 -8.45
CA ASN A 162 8.33 -7.37 -9.47
C ASN A 162 8.68 -6.00 -8.90
N ILE A 163 8.02 -5.53 -7.84
CA ILE A 163 8.43 -4.31 -7.12
C ILE A 163 9.82 -4.50 -6.52
N PHE A 164 10.09 -5.66 -5.92
CA PHE A 164 11.42 -5.98 -5.38
C PHE A 164 12.51 -5.92 -6.45
N TYR A 165 12.32 -6.61 -7.58
CA TYR A 165 13.26 -6.59 -8.69
C TYR A 165 13.42 -5.19 -9.29
N ALA A 166 12.32 -4.48 -9.54
CA ALA A 166 12.37 -3.13 -10.09
C ALA A 166 13.16 -2.19 -9.18
N THR A 167 12.99 -2.31 -7.86
CA THR A 167 13.71 -1.47 -6.89
C THR A 167 15.20 -1.76 -6.86
N ARG A 168 15.58 -3.04 -6.99
CA ARG A 168 16.99 -3.45 -7.00
C ARG A 168 17.75 -2.92 -8.22
N ASN A 169 17.05 -2.73 -9.35
CA ASN A 169 17.64 -2.29 -10.61
C ASN A 169 17.63 -0.76 -10.79
N ILE A 170 17.22 0.02 -9.80
CA ILE A 170 17.23 1.49 -9.89
C ILE A 170 18.63 2.01 -9.52
N ASP A 171 19.41 2.29 -10.54
CA ASP A 171 20.67 3.04 -10.43
C ASP A 171 20.37 4.55 -10.54
N THR A 172 20.08 5.19 -9.40
CA THR A 172 19.92 6.65 -9.36
C THR A 172 21.22 7.32 -8.90
N ILE A 173 21.63 8.38 -9.61
CA ILE A 173 22.80 9.19 -9.26
C ILE A 173 22.61 9.92 -7.92
N ASN A 174 21.36 10.23 -7.53
CA ASN A 174 21.07 10.96 -6.30
C ASN A 174 20.71 10.01 -5.12
N PRO A 175 21.58 9.89 -4.09
CA PRO A 175 21.36 8.97 -2.96
C PRO A 175 20.10 9.31 -2.14
N SER A 176 19.68 10.58 -2.12
CA SER A 176 18.46 11.01 -1.43
C SER A 176 17.20 10.43 -2.10
N THR A 177 17.19 10.39 -3.44
CA THR A 177 16.08 9.79 -4.20
C THR A 177 16.06 8.28 -4.04
N GLN A 178 17.24 7.65 -4.03
CA GLN A 178 17.38 6.21 -3.81
C GLN A 178 16.79 5.76 -2.48
N SER A 179 17.11 6.47 -1.38
CA SER A 179 16.59 6.13 -0.04
C SER A 179 15.07 6.21 0.02
N LEU A 180 14.47 7.22 -0.61
CA LEU A 180 13.01 7.38 -0.66
C LEU A 180 12.37 6.24 -1.46
N LEU A 181 12.88 5.95 -2.66
CA LEU A 181 12.36 4.88 -3.50
C LEU A 181 12.46 3.53 -2.79
N PHE A 182 13.58 3.25 -2.13
CA PHE A 182 13.76 2.03 -1.35
C PHE A 182 12.74 1.90 -0.22
N ARG A 183 12.49 2.98 0.55
CA ARG A 183 11.48 2.97 1.62
C ARG A 183 10.07 2.79 1.07
N LEU A 184 9.71 3.43 -0.05
CA LEU A 184 8.42 3.15 -0.70
C LEU A 184 8.34 1.67 -1.06
N SER A 185 9.35 1.15 -1.73
CA SER A 185 9.34 -0.24 -2.19
C SER A 185 9.21 -1.25 -1.06
N ILE A 186 9.92 -1.06 0.07
CA ILE A 186 9.75 -1.92 1.25
C ILE A 186 8.28 -1.98 1.69
N ILE A 187 7.61 -0.83 1.76
CA ILE A 187 6.21 -0.77 2.20
C ILE A 187 5.33 -1.50 1.19
N GLY A 188 5.57 -1.33 -0.11
CA GLY A 188 4.86 -2.04 -1.17
C GLY A 188 5.06 -3.55 -1.13
N ILE A 189 6.29 -3.99 -0.92
CA ILE A 189 6.64 -5.41 -0.77
C ILE A 189 5.96 -5.98 0.48
N SER A 190 6.03 -5.28 1.62
CA SER A 190 5.39 -5.73 2.85
C SER A 190 3.89 -5.89 2.69
N SER A 191 3.22 -4.97 1.99
CA SER A 191 1.79 -5.09 1.71
C SER A 191 1.47 -6.30 0.84
N GLY A 192 2.21 -6.52 -0.25
CA GLY A 192 2.00 -7.66 -1.13
C GLY A 192 2.25 -9.00 -0.43
N ILE A 193 3.24 -9.06 0.47
CA ILE A 193 3.49 -10.26 1.29
C ILE A 193 2.34 -10.50 2.27
N VAL A 194 1.82 -9.47 2.93
CA VAL A 194 0.70 -9.58 3.87
C VAL A 194 -0.55 -10.10 3.14
N THR A 195 -0.87 -9.55 1.97
CA THR A 195 -2.04 -9.97 1.18
C THR A 195 -1.88 -11.37 0.59
N ALA A 196 -0.69 -11.70 0.07
CA ALA A 196 -0.37 -13.07 -0.38
C ALA A 196 -0.45 -14.10 0.76
N THR A 197 0.01 -13.74 1.97
CA THR A 197 -0.06 -14.62 3.14
C THR A 197 -1.51 -14.83 3.59
N ALA A 198 -2.30 -13.75 3.65
CA ALA A 198 -3.71 -13.83 4.02
C ALA A 198 -4.52 -14.67 3.01
N THR A 199 -4.26 -14.51 1.70
CA THR A 199 -4.92 -15.30 0.66
C THR A 199 -4.48 -16.76 0.65
N THR A 200 -3.20 -17.04 0.88
CA THR A 200 -2.69 -18.42 1.02
C THR A 200 -3.31 -19.11 2.23
N LEU A 201 -3.33 -18.44 3.39
CA LEU A 201 -3.96 -18.97 4.60
C LEU A 201 -5.46 -19.20 4.38
N LYS A 202 -6.14 -18.30 3.65
CA LYS A 202 -7.54 -18.47 3.24
C LYS A 202 -7.75 -19.73 2.41
N ILE A 203 -6.87 -20.05 1.46
CA ILE A 203 -6.95 -21.29 0.66
C ILE A 203 -6.73 -22.52 1.55
N ILE A 204 -5.73 -22.49 2.43
CA ILE A 204 -5.48 -23.61 3.36
C ILE A 204 -6.71 -23.84 4.24
N LEU A 205 -7.29 -22.78 4.78
CA LEU A 205 -8.50 -22.86 5.61
C LEU A 205 -9.71 -23.33 4.82
N LEU A 206 -9.84 -22.99 3.54
CA LEU A 206 -10.92 -23.47 2.67
C LEU A 206 -10.96 -25.01 2.63
N PHE A 207 -9.80 -25.65 2.60
CA PHE A 207 -9.68 -27.11 2.53
C PHE A 207 -9.56 -27.81 3.89
N THR A 208 -9.19 -27.09 4.96
CA THR A 208 -8.98 -27.68 6.30
C THR A 208 -10.11 -27.38 7.28
N SER A 209 -10.69 -26.18 7.25
CA SER A 209 -11.71 -25.75 8.20
C SER A 209 -12.59 -24.64 7.61
N LEU A 210 -13.78 -24.99 7.12
CA LEU A 210 -14.75 -24.02 6.57
C LEU A 210 -15.10 -22.89 7.54
N ARG A 211 -15.07 -23.16 8.85
CA ARG A 211 -15.29 -22.14 9.90
C ARG A 211 -14.13 -21.15 9.96
N GLY A 212 -12.90 -21.65 9.93
CA GLY A 212 -11.71 -20.81 9.85
C GLY A 212 -11.66 -20.02 8.55
N PHE A 213 -12.06 -20.64 7.44
CA PHE A 213 -12.20 -19.97 6.14
C PHE A 213 -13.21 -18.82 6.23
N ALA A 214 -14.42 -19.06 6.74
CA ALA A 214 -15.44 -18.03 6.87
C ALA A 214 -14.96 -16.87 7.77
N PHE A 215 -14.30 -17.19 8.88
CA PHE A 215 -13.69 -16.17 9.74
C PHE A 215 -12.67 -15.32 8.97
N LEU A 216 -11.67 -15.94 8.35
CA LEU A 216 -10.63 -15.21 7.63
C LEU A 216 -11.20 -14.47 6.42
N PHE A 217 -12.14 -15.05 5.68
CA PHE A 217 -12.78 -14.43 4.52
C PHE A 217 -13.44 -13.09 4.87
N ASN A 218 -14.12 -13.00 6.02
CA ASN A 218 -14.75 -11.76 6.48
C ASN A 218 -13.75 -10.67 6.88
N LEU A 219 -12.52 -11.05 7.23
CA LEU A 219 -11.47 -10.10 7.62
C LEU A 219 -10.61 -9.67 6.43
N VAL A 220 -10.49 -10.50 5.40
CA VAL A 220 -9.60 -10.26 4.26
C VAL A 220 -9.92 -8.96 3.51
N GLY A 221 -11.20 -8.61 3.33
CA GLY A 221 -11.59 -7.31 2.77
C GLY A 221 -10.98 -6.12 3.53
N ARG A 222 -11.02 -6.16 4.86
CA ARG A 222 -10.44 -5.12 5.74
C ARG A 222 -8.92 -5.07 5.64
N ILE A 223 -8.28 -6.24 5.56
CA ILE A 223 -6.83 -6.33 5.39
C ILE A 223 -6.40 -5.62 4.09
N TYR A 224 -7.18 -5.74 3.01
CA TYR A 224 -6.92 -5.04 1.76
C TYR A 224 -7.07 -3.52 1.89
N THR A 225 -8.16 -3.02 2.47
CA THR A 225 -8.34 -1.58 2.59
C THR A 225 -7.36 -0.95 3.58
N LEU A 226 -7.07 -1.61 4.71
CA LEU A 226 -6.01 -1.19 5.64
C LEU A 226 -4.66 -1.11 4.93
N THR A 227 -4.37 -2.08 4.07
CA THR A 227 -3.17 -2.08 3.23
C THR A 227 -3.12 -0.83 2.34
N ILE A 228 -4.21 -0.46 1.66
CA ILE A 228 -4.29 0.76 0.85
C ILE A 228 -4.07 2.01 1.71
N VAL A 229 -4.75 2.13 2.86
CA VAL A 229 -4.68 3.28 3.76
C VAL A 229 -3.24 3.48 4.28
N VAL A 230 -2.62 2.42 4.80
CA VAL A 230 -1.25 2.47 5.32
C VAL A 230 -0.28 2.87 4.22
N ASN A 231 -0.42 2.32 3.02
CA ASN A 231 0.40 2.71 1.88
C ASN A 231 0.20 4.19 1.48
N CYS A 232 -1.03 4.70 1.52
CA CYS A 232 -1.32 6.11 1.25
C CYS A 232 -0.68 7.03 2.29
N ILE A 233 -0.83 6.72 3.58
CA ILE A 233 -0.21 7.49 4.68
C ILE A 233 1.31 7.48 4.55
N ALA A 234 1.90 6.31 4.29
CA ALA A 234 3.33 6.17 4.12
C ALA A 234 3.87 7.02 2.96
N LEU A 235 3.19 7.00 1.81
CA LEU A 235 3.56 7.78 0.65
C LEU A 235 3.53 9.28 0.94
N GLU A 236 2.49 9.77 1.62
CA GLU A 236 2.37 11.19 1.95
C GLU A 236 3.40 11.65 3.00
N ARG A 237 3.67 10.82 4.01
CA ARG A 237 4.75 11.10 4.98
C ARG A 237 6.10 11.31 4.30
N GLN A 238 6.40 10.51 3.28
CA GLN A 238 7.64 10.62 2.53
C GLN A 238 7.67 11.86 1.62
N LYS A 239 6.56 12.19 0.95
CA LYS A 239 6.44 13.44 0.19
C LYS A 239 6.70 14.66 1.08
N ASN A 240 6.08 14.68 2.26
CA ASN A 240 6.25 15.78 3.22
C ASN A 240 7.68 15.87 3.76
N ALA A 241 8.32 14.73 4.06
CA ALA A 241 9.73 14.70 4.49
C ALA A 241 10.66 15.28 3.41
N ARG A 242 10.43 14.94 2.13
CA ARG A 242 11.19 15.48 1.00
C ARG A 242 10.94 16.98 0.79
N ALA A 243 9.70 17.44 0.90
CA ALA A 243 9.40 18.87 0.79
C ALA A 243 10.13 19.69 1.86
N ARG A 244 10.24 19.17 3.08
CA ARG A 244 11.00 19.79 4.17
C ARG A 244 12.50 19.82 3.90
N SER A 245 13.09 18.72 3.42
CA SER A 245 14.53 18.69 3.13
C SER A 245 14.93 19.72 2.06
N ILE A 246 14.11 19.87 1.01
CA ILE A 246 14.34 20.87 -0.04
C ILE A 246 14.22 22.30 0.52
N ALA A 247 13.24 22.56 1.41
CA ALA A 247 13.08 23.87 2.03
C ALA A 247 14.28 24.25 2.93
N THR A 248 14.83 23.28 3.66
CA THR A 248 16.04 23.49 4.49
C THR A 248 17.26 23.78 3.64
N GLU A 249 17.50 22.99 2.58
CA GLU A 249 18.64 23.16 1.66
C GLU A 249 18.63 24.54 0.97
N ASN A 250 17.44 25.01 0.56
CA ASN A 250 17.27 26.34 -0.01
C ASN A 250 17.55 27.47 1.00
N SER A 251 17.17 27.27 2.27
CA SER A 251 17.39 28.25 3.34
C SER A 251 18.88 28.38 3.69
N GLU A 252 19.61 27.27 3.70
CA GLU A 252 21.06 27.25 3.94
C GLU A 252 21.83 27.92 2.78
N THR A 253 21.44 27.61 1.53
CA THR A 253 22.05 28.23 0.34
C THR A 253 21.83 29.75 0.33
N GLN A 254 20.64 30.21 0.71
CA GLN A 254 20.35 31.65 0.81
C GLN A 254 21.16 32.33 1.92
N THR A 255 21.34 31.67 3.07
CA THR A 255 22.15 32.20 4.19
C THR A 255 23.63 32.28 3.82
N SER A 256 24.14 31.27 3.09
CA SER A 256 25.52 31.25 2.59
C SER A 256 25.79 32.33 1.53
N ASN A 257 24.83 32.60 0.64
CA ASN A 257 24.96 33.67 -0.34
C ASN A 257 24.92 35.06 0.33
N ASN A 258 24.06 35.24 1.35
CA ASN A 258 24.01 36.49 2.11
C ASN A 258 25.30 36.73 2.91
N SER A 259 25.90 35.70 3.52
CA SER A 259 27.17 35.85 4.24
C SER A 259 28.36 36.15 3.31
N ARG A 260 28.39 35.58 2.10
CA ARG A 260 29.39 35.94 1.07
C ARG A 260 29.21 37.38 0.55
N SER A 261 27.97 37.82 0.37
CA SER A 261 27.68 39.21 0.00
C SER A 261 28.15 40.20 1.07
N LEU A 262 27.90 39.90 2.36
CA LEU A 262 28.39 40.76 3.45
C LEU A 262 29.93 40.73 3.57
N GLY A 263 30.55 39.56 3.43
CA GLY A 263 32.01 39.44 3.45
C GLY A 263 32.69 40.21 2.32
N SER A 264 32.11 40.20 1.12
CA SER A 264 32.58 41.00 -0.03
C SER A 264 32.46 42.50 0.23
N VAL A 265 31.36 42.98 0.83
CA VAL A 265 31.19 44.41 1.14
C VAL A 265 32.17 44.85 2.24
N VAL A 266 32.41 44.03 3.27
CA VAL A 266 33.35 44.37 4.35
C VAL A 266 34.80 44.37 3.87
N LEU A 267 35.21 43.43 3.00
CA LEU A 267 36.56 43.44 2.43
C LEU A 267 36.80 44.60 1.44
N THR A 268 35.78 45.03 0.70
CA THR A 268 35.92 46.22 -0.18
C THR A 268 36.06 47.51 0.63
N THR A 269 35.59 47.54 1.88
CA THR A 269 35.72 48.73 2.74
C THR A 269 37.07 48.76 3.49
N LEU A 270 37.69 47.61 3.73
CA LEU A 270 39.00 47.50 4.40
C LEU A 270 40.21 47.56 3.45
N ASP A 271 40.02 47.37 2.14
CA ASP A 271 41.09 47.51 1.12
C ASP A 271 41.31 48.96 0.63
N SER A 272 40.75 49.95 1.34
CA SER A 272 41.04 51.38 1.07
C SER A 272 42.04 52.01 2.05
N THR A 273 42.48 51.26 3.06
CA THR A 273 43.51 51.72 4.01
C THR A 273 44.70 50.79 4.01
N HIS A 274 45.68 51.18 3.18
CA HIS A 274 47.12 50.96 3.38
C HIS A 274 47.60 49.53 3.70
N LEU A 275 48.29 48.92 2.72
CA LEU A 275 49.71 48.56 2.84
C LEU A 275 50.23 48.00 1.50
N ARG A 276 50.90 48.88 0.76
CA ARG A 276 51.68 48.57 -0.45
C ARG A 276 52.97 47.86 -0.01
N PHE A 277 52.99 46.53 -0.06
CA PHE A 277 54.23 45.77 0.12
C PHE A 277 55.00 45.63 -1.20
N PRO A 278 56.34 45.81 -1.20
CA PRO A 278 57.17 45.65 -2.38
C PRO A 278 57.29 44.17 -2.78
N ARG A 279 57.11 43.95 -4.08
CA ARG A 279 57.23 42.69 -4.80
C ARG A 279 58.69 42.25 -4.85
N THR A 280 59.07 41.23 -4.09
CA THR A 280 60.32 40.49 -4.30
C THR A 280 60.07 39.38 -5.30
N THR A 281 60.73 39.50 -6.46
CA THR A 281 60.97 38.45 -7.43
C THR A 281 61.82 37.36 -6.79
N GLU A 282 61.28 36.16 -6.65
CA GLU A 282 62.08 34.97 -6.35
C GLU A 282 61.74 33.84 -7.34
N THR A 283 62.80 33.48 -8.02
CA THR A 283 63.14 32.38 -8.92
C THR A 283 62.51 31.01 -8.63
N ASP A 284 62.05 30.37 -9.72
CA ASP A 284 62.17 28.97 -10.11
C ASP A 284 62.49 27.91 -9.03
N THR A 285 61.61 26.91 -8.90
CA THR A 285 62.08 25.51 -8.99
C THR A 285 60.97 24.55 -9.40
N GLU A 286 61.22 23.95 -10.56
CA GLU A 286 60.64 22.76 -11.15
C GLU A 286 60.85 21.53 -10.24
N VAL A 287 59.80 20.79 -9.88
CA VAL A 287 59.91 19.40 -9.41
C VAL A 287 58.77 18.56 -10.01
N GLN A 288 59.13 17.84 -11.07
CA GLN A 288 58.50 16.59 -11.48
C GLN A 288 58.53 15.56 -10.35
N ASN A 289 57.42 14.84 -10.14
CA ASN A 289 57.36 13.45 -9.66
C ASN A 289 55.91 12.97 -9.93
N SER A 290 55.59 12.12 -10.92
CA SER A 290 55.98 10.71 -11.11
C SER A 290 55.85 9.88 -9.83
N ILE A 291 54.92 8.91 -9.85
CA ILE A 291 54.75 7.64 -9.08
C ILE A 291 53.22 7.40 -9.04
N GLY A 292 52.60 6.35 -9.57
CA GLY A 292 53.05 4.99 -9.82
C GLY A 292 52.32 4.04 -8.86
N MET A 293 51.64 3.01 -9.41
CA MET A 293 51.09 1.80 -8.74
C MET A 293 49.79 2.02 -7.95
N ARG A 294 48.75 1.18 -8.06
CA ARG A 294 48.68 -0.27 -8.27
C ARG A 294 47.31 -0.67 -8.79
#